data_AF-A0A1F5ZHJ2-F1
#
_entry.id   AF-A0A1F5ZHJ2-F1
#
_cell.length_a   1.000
_cell.length_b   1.000
_cell.length_c   1.000
_cell.angle_alpha   90.00
_cell.angle_beta   90.00
_cell.angle_gamma   90.00
#
_symmetry.space_group_name_H-M   'P 1'
#
loop_
_entity.id
_entity.type
_entity.pdbx_description
1 polymer ?
#
loop_
_entity_poly.entity_id
_entity_poly.type
_entity_poly.pdbx_seq_one_letter_code
_entity_poly.pdbx_strand_id
1 'polypeptide(L)'
;MHRNTYIVVILLAVFAALVVGVNLGKRFSSPAPSSETPTPVVTTQANPTPTATPAATLVPYTNQTCAITFQYPSSLGIINPATSAAVLTDPANGGNTLAIACQKDIPRIPLPEEKIETRIIPNSTNASSVSAKLYHSASAKDGLPMDALIFRNPKIRMDIFISGFGDSFNQIIRSLRIL
;
A
#
# COMPACT_ATOMS: atom_id res chain seq x y z
N MET A 1 18.87 -49.84 -9.52
CA MET A 1 17.74 -49.66 -8.57
C MET A 1 17.18 -48.23 -8.62
N HIS A 2 16.98 -47.63 -9.80
CA HIS A 2 16.59 -46.21 -9.93
C HIS A 2 15.24 -46.02 -10.64
N ARG A 3 14.77 -47.06 -11.34
CA ARG A 3 13.52 -47.04 -12.11
C ARG A 3 12.28 -46.89 -11.23
N ASN A 4 12.31 -47.44 -10.02
CA ASN A 4 11.20 -47.35 -9.06
C ASN A 4 11.16 -45.97 -8.37
N THR A 5 12.30 -45.29 -8.24
CA THR A 5 12.37 -43.95 -7.64
C THR A 5 11.72 -42.90 -8.54
N TYR A 6 11.90 -43.01 -9.86
CA TYR A 6 11.25 -42.10 -10.82
C TYR A 6 9.72 -42.22 -10.81
N ILE A 7 9.18 -43.44 -10.64
CA ILE A 7 7.72 -43.66 -10.56
C ILE A 7 7.14 -42.97 -9.31
N VAL A 8 7.82 -43.06 -8.16
CA VAL A 8 7.38 -42.44 -6.91
C VAL A 8 7.41 -40.90 -7.00
N VAL A 9 8.43 -40.33 -7.64
CA VAL A 9 8.54 -38.86 -7.82
C VAL A 9 7.45 -38.32 -8.74
N ILE A 10 7.15 -39.02 -9.85
CA ILE A 10 6.06 -38.62 -10.77
C ILE A 10 4.71 -38.67 -10.05
N LEU A 11 4.47 -39.73 -9.28
CA LEU A 11 3.21 -39.91 -8.55
C LEU A 11 3.04 -38.83 -7.47
N LEU A 12 4.10 -38.47 -6.75
CA LEU A 12 4.12 -37.34 -5.80
C LEU A 12 3.83 -35.98 -6.46
N ALA A 13 4.39 -35.72 -7.64
CA ALA A 13 4.16 -34.48 -8.38
C ALA A 13 2.68 -34.35 -8.82
N VAL A 14 2.04 -35.44 -9.24
CA VAL A 14 0.62 -35.46 -9.61
C VAL A 14 -0.27 -35.15 -8.40
N PHE A 15 0.00 -35.76 -7.23
CA PHE A 15 -0.75 -35.44 -6.01
C PHE A 15 -0.55 -33.99 -5.57
N ALA A 16 0.66 -33.45 -5.65
CA ALA A 16 0.93 -32.06 -5.32
C ALA A 16 0.15 -31.08 -6.22
N ALA A 17 0.11 -31.32 -7.54
CA ALA A 17 -0.66 -30.50 -8.48
C ALA A 17 -2.16 -30.58 -8.23
N LEU A 18 -2.69 -31.75 -7.87
CA LEU A 18 -4.11 -31.96 -7.59
C LEU A 18 -4.55 -31.27 -6.29
N VAL A 19 -3.73 -31.33 -5.24
CA VAL A 19 -3.98 -30.61 -3.97
C VAL A 19 -3.97 -29.09 -4.17
N VAL A 20 -3.04 -28.56 -4.97
CA VAL A 20 -3.01 -27.13 -5.31
C VAL A 20 -4.24 -26.74 -6.14
N GLY A 21 -4.58 -27.51 -7.18
CA GLY A 21 -5.73 -27.24 -8.05
C GLY A 21 -7.08 -27.22 -7.32
N VAL A 22 -7.33 -28.17 -6.41
CA VAL A 22 -8.58 -28.25 -5.64
C VAL A 22 -8.73 -27.06 -4.68
N ASN A 23 -7.63 -26.56 -4.12
CA ASN A 23 -7.66 -25.44 -3.18
C ASN A 23 -7.94 -24.09 -3.88
N LEU A 24 -7.53 -23.95 -5.15
CA LEU A 24 -7.92 -22.79 -5.97
C LEU A 24 -9.37 -22.88 -6.48
N GLY A 25 -9.86 -24.07 -6.84
CA GLY A 25 -11.23 -24.26 -7.35
C GLY A 25 -12.33 -23.84 -6.37
N LYS A 26 -12.11 -23.98 -5.06
CA LYS A 26 -13.07 -23.53 -4.04
C LYS A 26 -13.23 -22.00 -3.95
N ARG A 27 -12.31 -21.21 -4.51
CA ARG A 27 -12.37 -19.74 -4.43
C ARG A 27 -13.05 -19.06 -5.61
N PHE A 28 -13.48 -19.80 -6.63
CA PHE A 28 -14.13 -19.25 -7.82
C PHE A 28 -15.65 -19.48 -7.90
N SER A 29 -16.27 -20.13 -6.91
CA SER A 29 -17.72 -20.22 -6.84
C SER A 29 -18.31 -19.00 -6.11
N SER A 30 -18.39 -17.86 -6.81
CA SER A 30 -19.34 -16.80 -6.45
C SER A 30 -20.69 -17.06 -7.13
N PRO A 31 -21.82 -16.84 -6.42
CA PRO A 31 -23.15 -17.08 -6.96
C PRO A 31 -23.53 -16.05 -8.03
N ALA A 32 -24.24 -16.52 -9.05
CA ALA A 32 -24.75 -15.73 -10.16
C ALA A 32 -25.79 -14.69 -9.69
N PRO A 33 -25.79 -13.47 -10.26
CA PRO A 33 -26.87 -12.52 -10.04
C PRO A 33 -28.11 -12.90 -10.87
N SER A 34 -29.23 -13.06 -10.18
CA SER A 34 -30.55 -13.29 -10.77
C SER A 34 -31.01 -12.09 -11.60
N SER A 35 -31.48 -12.38 -12.81
CA SER A 35 -32.11 -11.45 -13.74
C SER A 35 -33.59 -11.28 -13.36
N GLU A 36 -34.04 -10.06 -13.04
CA GLU A 36 -35.47 -9.70 -13.06
C GLU A 36 -35.70 -8.35 -13.75
N THR A 37 -36.67 -8.39 -14.66
CA THR A 37 -37.13 -7.37 -15.64
C THR A 37 -37.96 -6.26 -14.96
N PRO A 38 -37.98 -5.01 -15.48
CA PRO A 38 -38.48 -3.85 -14.75
C PRO A 38 -40.00 -3.69 -14.82
N THR A 39 -40.60 -3.27 -13.70
CA THR A 39 -41.97 -2.74 -13.63
C THR A 39 -41.90 -1.29 -13.12
N PRO A 40 -42.58 -0.30 -13.76
CA PRO A 40 -42.49 1.08 -13.32
C PRO A 40 -43.46 1.31 -12.14
N VAL A 41 -42.92 1.49 -10.94
CA VAL A 41 -43.67 1.99 -9.79
C VAL A 41 -43.21 3.43 -9.53
N VAL A 42 -44.13 4.36 -9.80
CA VAL A 42 -44.04 5.77 -9.44
C VAL A 42 -43.83 5.84 -7.93
N THR A 43 -42.63 6.22 -7.50
CA THR A 43 -42.29 6.42 -6.09
C THR A 43 -41.81 7.84 -5.91
N THR A 44 -42.51 8.56 -5.05
CA THR A 44 -42.19 9.88 -4.53
C THR A 44 -40.72 9.96 -4.10
N GLN A 45 -40.05 10.99 -4.60
CA GLN A 45 -38.63 11.28 -4.45
C GLN A 45 -38.26 11.50 -2.97
N ALA A 46 -37.90 10.41 -2.27
CA ALA A 46 -37.13 10.50 -1.04
C ALA A 46 -35.67 10.76 -1.39
N ASN A 47 -35.16 11.88 -0.93
CA ASN A 47 -33.75 12.27 -1.01
C ASN A 47 -32.87 11.15 -0.42
N PRO A 48 -31.97 10.50 -1.18
CA PRO A 48 -31.08 9.50 -0.61
C PRO A 48 -30.07 10.20 0.29
N THR A 49 -30.28 10.11 1.60
CA THR A 49 -29.26 10.40 2.59
C THR A 49 -28.02 9.57 2.23
N PRO A 50 -26.84 10.19 1.99
CA PRO A 50 -25.64 9.42 1.67
C PRO A 50 -25.36 8.45 2.80
N THR A 51 -25.38 7.15 2.50
CA THR A 51 -24.90 6.11 3.41
C THR A 51 -23.45 6.45 3.74
N ALA A 52 -23.20 6.87 4.99
CA ALA A 52 -21.87 7.20 5.45
C ALA A 52 -20.99 5.95 5.35
N THR A 53 -20.08 5.94 4.39
CA THR A 53 -19.00 4.94 4.32
C THR A 53 -18.27 4.97 5.66
N PRO A 54 -18.11 3.81 6.35
CA PRO A 54 -17.40 3.77 7.61
C PRO A 54 -16.01 4.38 7.47
N ALA A 55 -15.70 5.38 8.30
CA ALA A 55 -14.37 5.99 8.31
C ALA A 55 -13.33 4.91 8.64
N ALA A 56 -12.28 4.81 7.81
CA ALA A 56 -11.21 3.84 8.02
C ALA A 56 -10.57 4.04 9.40
N THR A 57 -10.47 2.97 10.19
CA THR A 57 -9.79 3.02 11.48
C THR A 57 -8.29 3.24 11.25
N LEU A 58 -7.73 4.26 11.89
CA LEU A 58 -6.32 4.61 11.75
C LEU A 58 -5.50 4.08 12.93
N VAL A 59 -4.32 3.53 12.63
CA VAL A 59 -3.38 2.97 13.60
C VAL A 59 -2.08 3.78 13.54
N PRO A 60 -1.49 4.15 14.68
CA PRO A 60 -0.19 4.81 14.70
C PRO A 60 0.93 3.83 14.32
N TYR A 61 1.85 4.29 13.49
CA TYR A 61 3.12 3.63 13.20
C TYR A 61 4.27 4.53 13.65
N THR A 62 5.31 3.93 14.23
CA THR A 62 6.50 4.66 14.66
C THR A 62 7.74 3.87 14.30
N ASN A 63 8.67 4.51 13.59
CA ASN A 63 9.98 3.96 13.31
C ASN A 63 11.05 4.83 13.97
N GLN A 64 11.67 4.29 15.02
CA GLN A 64 12.67 5.00 15.82
C GLN A 64 13.98 5.24 15.05
N THR A 65 14.38 4.29 14.20
CA THR A 65 15.61 4.38 13.39
C THR A 65 15.54 5.52 12.38
N CYS A 66 14.41 5.64 11.69
CA CYS A 66 14.15 6.72 10.75
C CYS A 66 13.64 7.99 11.44
N ALA A 67 13.40 7.94 12.75
CA ALA A 67 12.86 9.02 13.57
C ALA A 67 11.60 9.65 12.96
N ILE A 68 10.61 8.80 12.61
CA ILE A 68 9.31 9.22 12.06
C ILE A 68 8.14 8.50 12.74
N THR A 69 6.98 9.16 12.72
CA THR A 69 5.69 8.60 13.11
C THR A 69 4.61 9.08 12.15
N PHE A 70 3.60 8.25 11.90
CA PHE A 70 2.45 8.57 11.07
C PHE A 70 1.27 7.66 11.40
N GLN A 71 0.11 7.92 10.81
CA GLN A 71 -1.08 7.09 10.93
C GLN A 71 -1.41 6.44 9.59
N TYR A 72 -1.82 5.17 9.63
CA TYR A 72 -2.19 4.42 8.45
C TYR A 72 -3.48 3.62 8.69
N PRO A 73 -4.24 3.26 7.63
CA PRO A 73 -5.44 2.43 7.78
C PRO A 73 -5.11 1.05 8.35
N SER A 74 -5.91 0.58 9.32
CA SER A 74 -5.76 -0.75 9.93
C SER A 74 -5.92 -1.92 8.94
N SER A 75 -6.49 -1.65 7.76
CA SER A 75 -6.59 -2.63 6.67
C SER A 75 -5.24 -2.97 6.04
N LEU A 76 -4.23 -2.12 6.18
CA LEU A 76 -2.89 -2.41 5.65
C LEU A 76 -2.11 -3.32 6.60
N GLY A 77 -1.56 -4.40 6.06
CA GLY A 77 -0.60 -5.25 6.74
C GLY A 77 0.82 -4.73 6.55
N ILE A 78 1.63 -4.75 7.61
CA ILE A 78 3.08 -4.49 7.52
C ILE A 78 3.77 -5.81 7.17
N ILE A 79 4.48 -5.84 6.05
CA ILE A 79 5.31 -6.96 5.62
C ILE A 79 6.79 -6.56 5.65
N ASN A 80 7.65 -7.50 6.01
CA ASN A 80 9.10 -7.33 6.10
C ASN A 80 9.54 -6.08 6.90
N PRO A 81 9.14 -5.94 8.17
CA PRO A 81 9.63 -4.84 8.99
C PRO A 81 11.14 -4.99 9.19
N ALA A 82 11.91 -4.08 8.63
CA ALA A 82 13.33 -3.93 8.87
C ALA A 82 13.56 -2.69 9.76
N THR A 83 14.74 -2.63 10.38
CA THR A 83 15.08 -1.53 11.29
C THR A 83 14.94 -0.16 10.60
N SER A 84 15.37 -0.04 9.34
CA SER A 84 15.33 1.18 8.53
C SER A 84 14.36 1.15 7.35
N ALA A 85 13.51 0.13 7.25
CA ALA A 85 12.55 0.02 6.15
C ALA A 85 11.28 -0.74 6.55
N ALA A 86 10.17 -0.43 5.91
CA ALA A 86 8.91 -1.16 6.07
C ALA A 86 8.11 -1.12 4.78
N VAL A 87 7.33 -2.16 4.53
CA VAL A 87 6.39 -2.19 3.42
C VAL A 87 4.99 -2.44 3.98
N LEU A 88 4.03 -1.59 3.62
CA LEU A 88 2.62 -1.73 3.97
C LEU A 88 1.87 -2.17 2.72
N THR A 89 1.07 -3.22 2.83
CA THR A 89 0.30 -3.77 1.72
C THR A 89 -1.15 -3.97 2.13
N ASP A 90 -2.07 -3.65 1.24
CA ASP A 90 -3.47 -4.03 1.38
C ASP A 90 -3.66 -5.50 0.96
N PRO A 91 -3.99 -6.43 1.89
CA PRO A 91 -4.19 -7.83 1.56
C PRO A 91 -5.46 -8.06 0.73
N ALA A 92 -6.43 -7.15 0.76
CA ALA A 92 -7.65 -7.23 -0.04
C ALA A 92 -7.43 -6.69 -1.46
N ASN A 93 -6.53 -5.72 -1.62
CA ASN A 93 -6.20 -5.09 -2.88
C ASN A 93 -4.67 -4.99 -3.07
N GLY A 94 -4.08 -6.04 -3.66
CA GLY A 94 -2.62 -6.14 -3.86
C GLY A 94 -1.99 -5.04 -4.72
N GLY A 95 -2.77 -4.10 -5.28
CA GLY A 95 -2.26 -2.91 -5.94
C GLY A 95 -1.70 -1.87 -4.97
N ASN A 96 -2.27 -1.72 -3.77
CA ASN A 96 -1.88 -0.67 -2.84
C ASN A 96 -0.70 -1.10 -1.97
N THR A 97 0.51 -0.84 -2.48
CA THR A 97 1.75 -1.05 -1.74
C THR A 97 2.39 0.29 -1.41
N LEU A 98 2.85 0.42 -0.16
CA LEU A 98 3.58 1.56 0.32
C LEU A 98 4.92 1.12 0.90
N ALA A 99 6.00 1.68 0.39
CA ALA A 99 7.36 1.38 0.82
C ALA A 99 7.94 2.57 1.58
N ILE A 100 8.59 2.28 2.70
CA ILE A 100 9.27 3.25 3.54
C ILE A 100 10.69 2.79 3.72
N ALA A 101 11.65 3.70 3.57
CA ALA A 101 13.05 3.45 3.86
C ALA A 101 13.73 4.72 4.38
N CYS A 102 14.77 4.56 5.18
CA CYS A 102 15.71 5.63 5.45
C CYS A 102 17.16 5.15 5.29
N GLN A 103 17.99 6.02 4.72
CA GLN A 103 19.42 5.78 4.48
C GLN A 103 20.18 7.10 4.40
N LYS A 104 21.52 7.04 4.41
CA LYS A 104 22.37 8.25 4.45
C LYS A 104 22.16 9.19 3.27
N ASP A 105 21.92 8.62 2.09
CA ASP A 105 21.74 9.34 0.83
C ASP A 105 20.77 8.55 -0.07
N ILE A 106 19.67 9.18 -0.48
CA ILE A 106 18.69 8.59 -1.39
C ILE A 106 18.77 9.32 -2.72
N PRO A 107 19.10 8.65 -3.84
CA PRO A 107 19.10 9.30 -5.15
C PRO A 107 17.76 9.99 -5.42
N ARG A 108 17.82 11.27 -5.80
CA ARG A 108 16.61 12.03 -6.18
C ARG A 108 16.18 11.61 -7.57
N ILE A 109 14.86 11.51 -7.78
CA ILE A 109 14.30 11.10 -9.06
C ILE A 109 14.43 12.29 -10.03
N PRO A 110 15.06 12.13 -11.21
CA PRO A 110 15.20 13.21 -12.18
C PRO A 110 13.85 13.42 -12.89
N LEU A 111 13.01 14.27 -12.30
CA LEU A 111 11.73 14.70 -12.85
C LEU A 111 11.76 16.19 -13.19
N PRO A 112 10.96 16.63 -14.16
CA PRO A 112 10.80 18.06 -14.42
C PRO A 112 10.07 18.73 -13.25
N GLU A 113 10.27 20.04 -13.05
CA GLU A 113 9.83 20.75 -11.85
C GLU A 113 8.32 20.70 -11.63
N GLU A 114 7.53 20.66 -12.70
CA GLU A 114 6.06 20.53 -12.63
C GLU A 114 5.58 19.20 -12.03
N LYS A 115 6.45 18.20 -11.95
CA LYS A 115 6.18 16.90 -11.31
C LYS A 115 6.77 16.79 -9.90
N ILE A 116 7.27 17.89 -9.35
CA ILE A 116 7.88 17.95 -8.02
C ILE A 116 7.16 18.97 -7.16
N GLU A 117 6.41 18.49 -6.17
CA GLU A 117 5.75 19.33 -5.18
C GLU A 117 6.63 19.50 -3.94
N THR A 118 6.62 20.69 -3.32
CA THR A 118 7.25 20.90 -2.02
C THR A 118 6.22 20.72 -0.91
N ARG A 119 6.51 19.86 0.06
CA ARG A 119 5.68 19.60 1.24
C ARG A 119 6.43 20.00 2.51
N ILE A 120 5.70 20.47 3.52
CA ILE A 120 6.27 20.81 4.83
C ILE A 120 5.87 19.71 5.80
N ILE A 121 6.87 19.02 6.37
CA ILE A 121 6.67 17.96 7.36
C ILE A 121 7.00 18.52 8.75
N PRO A 122 6.01 18.69 9.63
CA PRO A 122 6.25 19.17 10.98
C PRO A 122 6.88 18.08 11.86
N ASN A 123 7.59 18.50 12.90
CA ASN A 123 7.99 17.60 13.97
C ASN A 123 6.80 17.25 14.89
N SER A 124 7.00 16.30 15.79
CA SER A 124 5.98 15.80 16.72
C SER A 124 5.36 16.88 17.62
N THR A 125 6.09 17.96 17.90
CA THR A 125 5.64 19.09 18.72
C THR A 125 5.12 20.29 17.92
N ASN A 126 5.13 20.22 16.58
CA ASN A 126 4.88 21.34 15.66
C ASN A 126 5.76 22.59 15.89
N ALA A 127 6.87 22.47 16.62
CA ALA A 127 7.80 23.58 16.88
C ALA A 127 8.81 23.81 15.73
N SER A 128 9.01 22.81 14.88
CA SER A 128 9.90 22.89 13.72
C SER A 128 9.37 22.04 12.57
N SER A 129 9.87 22.28 11.36
CA SER A 129 9.48 21.53 10.18
C SER A 129 10.66 21.33 9.22
N VAL A 130 10.49 20.38 8.31
CA VAL A 130 11.44 20.06 7.25
C VAL A 130 10.75 20.18 5.90
N SER A 131 11.47 20.76 4.93
CA SER A 131 11.05 20.78 3.53
C SER A 131 11.27 19.41 2.89
N ALA A 132 10.20 18.83 2.37
CA ALA A 132 10.17 17.57 1.66
C ALA A 132 9.80 17.79 0.19
N LYS A 133 10.28 16.90 -0.67
CA LYS A 133 9.95 16.88 -2.09
C LYS A 133 9.08 15.66 -2.38
N LEU A 134 7.89 15.90 -2.93
CA LEU A 134 6.97 14.88 -3.39
C LEU A 134 7.10 14.79 -4.91
N TYR A 135 7.56 13.64 -5.38
CA TYR A 135 7.81 13.34 -6.78
C TYR A 135 6.61 12.57 -7.33
N HIS A 136 6.01 13.07 -8.40
CA HIS A 136 4.89 12.44 -9.09
C HIS A 136 5.39 11.73 -10.36
N SER A 137 5.52 10.41 -10.29
CA SER A 137 6.05 9.58 -11.37
C SER A 137 5.02 8.55 -11.84
N ALA A 138 5.44 7.77 -12.83
CA ALA A 138 4.79 6.53 -13.21
C ALA A 138 5.83 5.40 -13.19
N SER A 139 5.39 4.19 -12.85
CA SER A 139 6.22 3.00 -12.92
C SER A 139 6.66 2.77 -14.36
N ALA A 140 7.97 2.54 -14.55
CA ALA A 140 8.54 2.29 -15.87
C ALA A 140 8.06 0.97 -16.49
N LYS A 141 7.50 0.05 -15.68
CA LYS A 141 7.08 -1.28 -16.12
C LYS A 141 5.67 -1.28 -16.70
N ASP A 142 4.74 -0.57 -16.06
CA ASP A 142 3.30 -0.66 -16.32
C ASP A 142 2.61 0.71 -16.42
N GLY A 143 3.35 1.81 -16.25
CA GLY A 143 2.81 3.16 -16.32
C GLY A 143 1.92 3.54 -15.15
N LEU A 144 1.83 2.70 -14.10
CA LEU A 144 0.98 3.00 -12.95
C LEU A 144 1.51 4.24 -12.20
N PRO A 145 0.62 5.15 -11.76
CA PRO A 145 1.01 6.30 -10.95
C PRO A 145 1.76 5.85 -9.70
N MET A 146 2.86 6.54 -9.41
CA MET A 146 3.69 6.30 -8.24
C MET A 146 4.18 7.64 -7.70
N ASP A 147 3.86 7.89 -6.45
CA ASP A 147 4.37 9.05 -5.74
C ASP A 147 5.51 8.62 -4.81
N ALA A 148 6.47 9.53 -4.63
CA ALA A 148 7.56 9.35 -3.69
C ALA A 148 7.83 10.64 -2.93
N LEU A 149 7.71 10.61 -1.61
CA LEU A 149 8.12 11.69 -0.72
C LEU A 149 9.56 11.44 -0.25
N ILE A 150 10.45 12.40 -0.50
CA ILE A 150 11.85 12.33 -0.08
C ILE A 150 12.23 13.60 0.68
N PHE A 151 12.84 13.41 1.85
CA PHE A 151 13.36 14.52 2.66
C PHE A 151 14.48 14.07 3.58
N ARG A 152 15.30 15.01 4.05
CA ARG A 152 16.37 14.71 4.99
C ARG A 152 15.94 15.01 6.42
N ASN A 153 15.99 14.01 7.30
CA ASN A 153 15.75 14.21 8.71
C ASN A 153 16.97 14.92 9.37
N PRO A 154 16.81 16.12 9.94
CA PRO A 154 17.92 16.89 10.50
C PRO A 154 18.53 16.25 11.75
N LYS A 155 17.76 15.46 12.50
CA LYS A 155 18.18 14.83 13.77
C LYS A 155 19.12 13.66 13.55
N ILE A 156 18.75 12.76 12.66
CA ILE A 156 19.52 11.53 12.36
C ILE A 156 20.40 11.66 11.12
N ARG A 157 20.32 12.78 10.39
CA ARG A 157 21.07 13.05 9.15
C ARG A 157 20.89 11.96 8.07
N MET A 158 19.75 11.30 8.05
CA MET A 158 19.36 10.34 7.01
C MET A 158 18.26 10.92 6.13
N ASP A 159 18.29 10.55 4.87
CA ASP A 159 17.17 10.75 3.96
C ASP A 159 16.10 9.70 4.25
N ILE A 160 14.85 10.13 4.22
CA ILE A 160 13.65 9.30 4.34
C ILE A 160 12.98 9.29 2.99
N PHE A 161 12.59 8.10 2.55
CA PHE A 161 11.84 7.84 1.34
C PHE A 161 10.55 7.11 1.71
N ILE A 162 9.43 7.68 1.28
CA ILE A 162 8.11 7.06 1.41
C ILE A 162 7.52 7.05 0.01
N SER A 163 7.20 5.87 -0.51
CA SER A 163 6.61 5.72 -1.83
C SER A 163 5.33 4.93 -1.75
N GLY A 164 4.36 5.30 -2.58
CA GLY A 164 3.11 4.59 -2.77
C GLY A 164 2.22 5.38 -3.71
N PHE A 165 0.92 5.12 -3.68
CA PHE A 165 -0.07 5.90 -4.39
C PHE A 165 -1.43 5.80 -3.71
N GLY A 166 -2.37 6.65 -4.13
CA GLY A 166 -3.76 6.62 -3.68
C GLY A 166 -3.99 7.15 -2.26
N ASP A 167 -5.18 6.91 -1.74
CA ASP A 167 -5.66 7.52 -0.49
C ASP A 167 -4.86 7.11 0.73
N SER A 168 -4.38 5.87 0.77
CA SER A 168 -3.53 5.37 1.86
C SER A 168 -2.21 6.12 1.94
N PHE A 169 -1.55 6.34 0.80
CA PHE A 169 -0.33 7.14 0.73
C PHE A 169 -0.60 8.59 1.17
N ASN A 170 -1.67 9.20 0.65
CA ASN A 170 -2.08 10.56 1.00
C ASN A 170 -2.38 10.71 2.50
N GLN A 171 -3.01 9.72 3.12
CA GLN A 171 -3.29 9.70 4.55
C GLN A 171 -2.00 9.64 5.38
N ILE A 172 -1.04 8.83 4.95
CA ILE A 172 0.25 8.67 5.61
C ILE A 172 1.06 9.97 5.55
N ILE A 173 1.21 10.58 4.38
CA ILE A 173 2.00 11.81 4.25
C ILE A 173 1.36 13.00 5.00
N ARG A 174 0.02 13.04 5.15
CA ARG A 174 -0.68 14.08 5.92
C ARG A 174 -0.45 13.96 7.43
N SER A 175 -0.41 12.71 7.93
CA SER A 175 -0.20 12.41 9.34
C SER A 175 1.29 12.28 9.72
N LEU A 176 2.19 12.33 8.74
CA LEU A 176 3.63 12.18 8.94
C LEU A 176 4.21 13.28 9.84
N ARG A 177 4.98 12.85 10.84
CA ARG A 177 5.72 13.70 11.76
C ARG A 177 7.14 13.17 11.97
N ILE A 178 8.06 14.09 12.23
CA ILE A 178 9.44 13.79 12.62
C ILE A 178 9.54 13.71 14.15
N LEU A 179 10.26 12.72 14.67
CA LEU A 179 10.49 12.50 16.10
C LEU A 179 11.70 13.28 16.66
#